data_AF-A0A227G6A0-F1
#
_entry.id   AF-A0A227G6A0-F1
#
_cell.length_a   1.000
_cell.length_b   1.000
_cell.length_c   1.000
_cell.angle_alpha   90.00
_cell.angle_beta   90.00
_cell.angle_gamma   90.00
#
_symmetry.space_group_name_H-M   'P 1'
#
loop_
_entity.id
_entity.type
_entity.pdbx_description
1 polymer ?
#
loop_
_entity_poly.entity_id
_entity_poly.type
_entity_poly.pdbx_seq_one_letter_code
_entity_poly.pdbx_strand_id
1 'polypeptide(L)' 'VLLDENINHEYLQAIRETIEPYADVLDLHVWKVSGHHYSAAIVLHNRSDKTLSEFKQLLSKFDKIHHLTLE' A
#
# COMPACT_ATOMS: atom_id res chain seq x y z
N VAL A 1 23.98 -9.17 2.92
CA VAL A 1 22.77 -8.70 2.21
C VAL A 1 21.60 -9.20 3.03
N LEU A 2 20.77 -8.31 3.58
CA LEU A 2 19.54 -8.74 4.25
C LEU A 2 18.65 -9.27 3.13
N LEU A 3 18.32 -10.56 3.19
CA LEU A 3 17.36 -11.16 2.28
C LEU A 3 16.04 -10.45 2.54
N ASP A 4 15.61 -9.60 1.60
CA ASP A 4 14.24 -9.10 1.57
C ASP A 4 13.34 -10.33 1.52
N GLU A 5 12.75 -10.69 2.66
CA GLU A 5 11.56 -11.52 2.68
C GLU A 5 10.48 -10.67 2.02
N ASN A 6 10.48 -10.72 0.69
CA ASN A 6 9.71 -9.83 -0.15
C ASN A 6 8.25 -10.19 0.07
N ILE A 7 7.44 -9.20 0.43
CA ILE A 7 6.00 -9.40 0.61
C ILE A 7 5.42 -10.01 -0.68
N ASN A 8 4.50 -10.97 -0.55
CA ASN A 8 3.97 -11.70 -1.70
C ASN A 8 3.48 -10.72 -2.79
N HIS A 9 3.91 -10.95 -4.04
CA HIS A 9 3.49 -10.19 -5.21
C HIS A 9 1.96 -10.09 -5.34
N GLU A 10 1.22 -11.14 -5.02
CA GLU A 10 -0.25 -11.13 -5.03
C GLU A 10 -0.83 -10.08 -4.07
N TYR A 11 -0.17 -9.88 -2.92
CA TYR A 11 -0.57 -8.87 -1.95
C TYR A 11 -0.36 -7.45 -2.49
N LEU A 12 0.79 -7.22 -3.14
CA LEU A 12 1.09 -5.95 -3.79
C LEU A 12 0.12 -5.66 -4.94
N GLN A 13 -0.24 -6.67 -5.73
CA GLN A 13 -1.21 -6.51 -6.81
C GLN A 13 -2.60 -6.21 -6.27
N ALA A 14 -3.05 -6.90 -5.21
CA ALA A 14 -4.32 -6.61 -4.58
C ALA A 14 -4.41 -5.16 -4.06
N ILE A 15 -3.31 -4.60 -3.52
CA ILE A 15 -3.22 -3.18 -3.16
C ILE A 15 -3.45 -2.30 -4.39
N ARG A 16 -2.74 -2.58 -5.50
CA ARG A 16 -2.85 -1.80 -6.74
C ARG A 16 -4.26 -1.85 -7.32
N GLU A 17 -4.83 -3.04 -7.47
CA GLU A 17 -6.20 -3.26 -7.98
C GLU A 17 -7.26 -2.58 -7.11
N THR A 18 -7.01 -2.46 -5.81
CA THR A 18 -7.93 -1.74 -4.91
C THR A 18 -7.92 -0.22 -5.16
N ILE A 19 -6.76 0.35 -5.50
CA ILE A 19 -6.58 1.79 -5.70
C ILE A 19 -6.97 2.21 -7.13
N GLU A 20 -6.67 1.35 -8.13
CA GLU A 20 -6.78 1.63 -9.57
C GLU A 20 -8.11 2.27 -10.02
N PRO A 21 -9.29 1.87 -9.50
CA PRO A 21 -10.56 2.50 -9.88
C PRO A 21 -10.66 3.98 -9.52
N TYR A 22 -9.84 4.47 -8.59
CA TYR A 22 -9.95 5.81 -8.00
C TYR A 22 -8.71 6.67 -8.26
N ALA A 23 -7.54 6.06 -8.41
CA ALA A 23 -6.27 6.77 -8.55
C ALA A 23 -5.22 5.95 -9.33
N ASP A 24 -4.24 6.64 -9.89
CA ASP A 24 -3.03 6.01 -10.42
C ASP A 24 -2.01 5.78 -9.30
N VAL A 25 -1.46 4.57 -9.19
CA VAL A 25 -0.37 4.27 -8.26
C VAL A 25 0.96 4.58 -8.96
N LEU A 26 1.55 5.72 -8.60
CA LEU A 26 2.81 6.21 -9.16
C LEU A 26 4.00 5.47 -8.55
N ASP A 27 3.95 5.23 -7.23
CA ASP A 27 4.92 4.43 -6.50
C ASP A 27 4.25 3.60 -5.41
N LEU A 28 4.77 2.40 -5.19
CA LEU A 28 4.36 1.49 -4.12
C LEU A 28 5.59 0.76 -3.62
N HIS A 29 6.06 1.18 -2.45
CA HIS A 29 7.16 0.53 -1.77
C HIS A 29 6.66 -0.09 -0.47
N VAL A 30 6.98 -1.37 -0.25
CA VAL A 30 6.62 -2.10 0.97
C VAL A 30 7.86 -2.80 1.48
N TRP A 31 8.14 -2.63 2.77
CA TRP A 31 9.31 -3.22 3.41
C TRP A 31 8.94 -3.83 4.76
N LYS A 32 9.66 -4.90 5.12
CA LYS A 32 9.48 -5.59 6.38
C LYS A 32 10.12 -4.77 7.52
N VAL A 33 9.37 -4.54 8.59
CA VAL A 33 9.86 -3.85 9.79
C VAL A 33 10.33 -4.87 10.83
N SER A 34 9.50 -5.90 11.09
CA SER A 34 9.82 -7.00 12.02
C SER A 34 8.81 -8.13 11.83
N GLY A 35 9.14 -9.38 12.20
CA GLY A 35 8.16 -10.48 12.28
C GLY A 35 7.18 -10.58 11.08
N HIS A 36 5.91 -10.21 11.30
CA HIS A 36 4.86 -10.08 10.28
C HIS A 36 4.39 -8.64 10.05
N HIS A 37 5.13 -7.64 10.55
CA HIS A 37 4.83 -6.22 10.44
C HIS A 37 5.55 -5.61 9.25
N TYR A 38 4.78 -5.01 8.35
CA TYR A 38 5.27 -4.30 7.19
C TYR A 38 4.89 -2.83 7.25
N SER A 39 5.72 -1.99 6.65
CA SER A 39 5.41 -0.61 6.35
C SER A 39 5.25 -0.43 4.84
N ALA A 40 4.39 0.49 4.44
CA ALA A 40 4.21 0.87 3.05
C ALA A 40 4.27 2.39 2.88
N ALA A 41 4.88 2.81 1.77
CA ALA A 41 4.78 4.16 1.23
C ALA A 41 4.15 4.06 -0.15
N ILE A 42 3.09 4.82 -0.37
CA ILE A 42 2.35 4.83 -1.63
C ILE A 42 2.21 6.26 -2.10
N VAL A 43 2.63 6.52 -3.34
CA VAL A 43 2.40 7.79 -4.01
C VAL A 43 1.30 7.57 -5.05
N LEU A 44 0.25 8.37 -4.99
CA LEU A 44 -0.86 8.26 -5.93
C LEU A 44 -1.23 9.59 -6.59
N HIS A 45 -1.71 9.50 -7.82
CA HIS A 45 -2.38 10.59 -8.49
C HIS A 45 -3.89 10.35 -8.45
N ASN A 46 -4.56 11.09 -7.57
CA ASN A 46 -5.99 10.94 -7.36
C ASN A 46 -6.80 11.44 -8.56
N ARG A 47 -7.65 10.58 -9.11
CA ARG A 47 -8.56 10.88 -10.23
C ARG A 47 -10.03 10.92 -9.81
N SER A 48 -10.29 10.77 -8.52
CA SER A 48 -11.62 10.69 -7.91
C SER A 48 -11.85 11.85 -6.95
N ASP A 49 -13.03 11.87 -6.34
CA ASP A 49 -13.42 12.77 -5.25
C ASP A 49 -12.99 12.25 -3.85
N LYS A 50 -12.34 11.09 -3.79
CA LYS A 50 -11.89 10.51 -2.52
C LYS A 50 -10.85 11.38 -1.83
N THR A 51 -11.00 11.49 -0.52
CA THR A 51 -10.05 12.12 0.38
C THR A 51 -8.94 11.16 0.79
N LEU A 52 -7.83 11.72 1.31
CA LEU A 52 -6.74 10.94 1.88
C LEU A 52 -7.21 9.93 2.94
N SER A 53 -8.16 10.34 3.79
CA SER A 53 -8.73 9.49 4.85
C SER A 53 -9.49 8.31 4.28
N GLU A 54 -10.24 8.50 3.19
CA GLU A 54 -10.98 7.42 2.53
C GLU A 54 -10.05 6.42 1.87
N PHE A 55 -8.93 6.86 1.28
CA PHE A 55 -7.91 5.93 0.79
C PHE A 55 -7.26 5.14 1.92
N LYS A 56 -6.94 5.77 3.06
CA LYS A 56 -6.43 5.06 4.25
C LYS A 56 -7.44 4.02 4.75
N GLN A 57 -8.73 4.35 4.77
CA GLN A 57 -9.78 3.41 5.15
C GLN A 57 -9.90 2.26 4.13
N LEU A 58 -9.87 2.55 2.83
CA LEU A 58 -9.91 1.55 1.76
C LEU A 58 -8.75 0.54 1.88
N LEU A 59 -7.57 1.05 2.24
CA LEU A 59 -6.36 0.25 2.41
C LEU A 59 -6.26 -0.44 3.78
N SER A 60 -7.12 -0.10 4.75
CA SER A 60 -7.11 -0.74 6.08
C SER A 60 -7.43 -2.24 6.06
N LYS A 61 -8.00 -2.76 4.97
CA LYS A 61 -8.22 -4.21 4.77
C LYS A 61 -6.92 -5.01 4.61
N PHE A 62 -5.81 -4.33 4.33
CA PHE A 62 -4.48 -4.93 4.18
C PHE A 62 -3.80 -5.03 5.55
N ASP A 63 -4.13 -6.11 6.26
CA ASP A 63 -3.71 -6.45 7.63
C ASP A 63 -2.19 -6.59 7.88
N LYS A 64 -1.38 -6.78 6.85
CA LYS A 64 0.09 -6.87 6.95
C LYS A 64 0.75 -5.50 7.01
N ILE A 65 0.08 -4.45 6.53
CA ILE A 65 0.59 -3.08 6.54
C ILE A 65 0.21 -2.41 7.86
N HIS A 66 1.19 -2.24 8.74
CA HIS A 66 1.01 -1.68 10.08
C HIS A 66 1.25 -0.17 10.11
N HIS A 67 2.12 0.32 9.21
CA HIS A 67 2.36 1.74 9.02
C HIS A 67 2.22 2.08 7.54
N LEU A 68 1.33 3.02 7.22
CA LEU A 68 1.05 3.46 5.86
C LEU A 68 1.30 4.97 5.76
N THR A 69 2.22 5.34 4.87
CA THR A 69 2.38 6.69 4.36
C THR A 69 1.71 6.76 2.98
N LEU A 70 0.90 7.79 2.77
CA LEU A 70 0.18 8.02 1.52
C LEU A 70 0.40 9.48 1.11
N GLU A 71 0.91 9.68 -0.10
CA GLU A 71 1.22 10.98 -0.71
C GLU A 71 0.44 11.18 -2.01
#